data_AF-A0A927NYB6-F1
#
_entry.id   AF-A0A927NYB6-F1
#
_cell.length_a   1.000
_cell.length_b   1.000
_cell.length_c   1.000
_cell.angle_alpha   90.00
_cell.angle_beta   90.00
_cell.angle_gamma   90.00
#
_symmetry.space_group_name_H-M   'P 1'
#
loop_
_entity.id
_entity.type
_entity.pdbx_description
1 polymer ?
#
loop_
_entity_poly.entity_id
_entity_poly.type
_entity_poly.pdbx_seq_one_letter_code
_entity_poly.pdbx_strand_id
1 'polypeptide(L)' 'MREVEQKMLARAKELLESGEVVRVVGWKKGDFYFDPSPAVFETVDELKDFVYNGFCGAN' A
#
# COMPACT_ATOMS: atom_id res chain seq x y z
N MET A 1 4.87 -4.96 12.96
CA MET A 1 3.88 -4.73 11.88
C MET A 1 3.99 -3.33 11.27
N ARG A 2 3.92 -2.24 12.05
CA ARG A 2 4.08 -0.85 11.54
C ARG A 2 5.39 -0.59 10.76
N GLU A 3 6.50 -1.23 11.14
CA GLU A 3 7.79 -1.03 10.44
C GLU A 3 7.77 -1.57 9.00
N VAL A 4 7.12 -2.71 8.76
CA VAL A 4 7.03 -3.29 7.41
C VAL A 4 6.14 -2.43 6.53
N GLU A 5 4.99 -2.00 7.05
CA GLU A 5 4.08 -1.06 6.37
C GLU A 5 4.80 0.22 5.96
N GLN A 6 5.56 0.85 6.87
CA GLN A 6 6.31 2.07 6.57
C GLN A 6 7.39 1.84 5.49
N LYS A 7 8.10 0.71 5.53
CA LYS A 7 9.09 0.37 4.49
C LYS A 7 8.43 0.15 3.13
N MET A 8 7.30 -0.55 3.09
CA MET A 8 6.52 -0.77 1.87
C MET A 8 6.01 0.57 1.30
N LEU A 9 5.47 1.44 2.16
CA LEU A 9 4.99 2.76 1.78
C LEU A 9 6.11 3.64 1.20
N ALA A 10 7.28 3.66 1.87
CA ALA A 10 8.43 4.42 1.42
C ALA A 10 8.93 3.94 0.04
N ARG A 11 9.00 2.61 -0.17
CA ARG A 11 9.40 2.04 -1.45
C ARG A 11 8.38 2.31 -2.56
N ALA A 12 7.09 2.16 -2.26
CA ALA A 12 6.01 2.45 -3.21
C ALA A 12 6.05 3.92 -3.66
N LYS A 13 6.26 4.84 -2.71
CA LYS A 13 6.41 6.27 -2.99
C LYS A 13 7.62 6.54 -3.89
N GLU A 14 8.79 6.02 -3.53
CA GLU A 14 10.02 6.18 -4.32
C GLU A 14 9.83 5.72 -5.78
N LEU A 15 9.19 4.56 -5.97
CA LEU A 15 8.96 3.98 -7.29
C LEU A 15 7.97 4.77 -8.15
N LEU A 16 6.91 5.31 -7.54
CA LEU A 16 5.94 6.15 -8.24
C LEU A 16 6.53 7.53 -8.56
N GLU A 17 7.28 8.13 -7.63
CA GLU A 17 7.93 9.43 -7.84
C GLU A 17 9.03 9.37 -8.91
N SER A 18 9.79 8.26 -8.96
CA SER A 18 10.81 8.06 -9.98
C SER A 18 10.23 7.73 -11.36
N GLY A 19 8.97 7.31 -11.43
CA GLY A 19 8.32 6.82 -12.65
C GLY A 19 8.78 5.42 -13.09
N GLU A 20 9.53 4.69 -12.24
CA GLU A 20 9.93 3.30 -12.49
C GLU A 20 8.69 2.38 -12.57
N VAL A 21 7.63 2.73 -11.83
CA VAL A 21 6.32 2.08 -11.94
C VAL A 21 5.22 3.11 -12.20
N VAL A 22 4.19 2.67 -12.93
CA VAL A 22 2.98 3.49 -13.17
C VAL A 22 1.86 3.19 -12.18
N ARG A 23 1.99 2.12 -11.38
CA ARG A 23 1.01 1.70 -10.37
C ARG A 23 1.61 0.72 -9.36
N VAL A 24 1.02 0.67 -8.18
CA VAL A 24 1.32 -0.25 -7.09
C VAL A 24 0.07 -1.06 -6.75
N VAL A 25 0.21 -2.38 -6.60
CA VAL A 25 -0.86 -3.25 -6.08
C VAL A 25 -0.64 -3.45 -4.60
N GLY A 26 -1.67 -3.24 -3.79
CA GLY A 26 -1.57 -3.35 -2.34
C GLY A 26 -2.93 -3.51 -1.68
N TRP A 27 -3.02 -3.03 -0.46
CA TRP A 27 -4.23 -3.14 0.36
C TRP A 27 -4.62 -1.77 0.90
N LYS A 28 -5.94 -1.54 1.00
CA LYS A 28 -6.53 -0.42 1.74
C LYS A 28 -7.40 -0.96 2.87
N LYS A 29 -7.71 -0.11 3.85
CA LYS A 29 -8.68 -0.47 4.90
C LYS A 29 -10.04 -0.80 4.27
N GLY A 30 -10.63 -1.93 4.67
CA GLY A 30 -12.02 -2.28 4.35
C GLY A 30 -13.01 -1.61 5.31
N ASP A 31 -14.11 -2.29 5.60
CA ASP A 31 -15.11 -1.80 6.55
C ASP A 31 -14.57 -1.87 7.99
N PHE A 32 -13.73 -2.86 8.27
CA PHE A 32 -13.06 -3.08 9.55
C PHE A 32 -11.52 -2.99 9.40
N TYR A 33 -10.78 -3.29 10.47
CA TYR A 33 -9.30 -3.29 10.41
C TYR A 33 -8.71 -4.66 10.04
N PHE A 34 -9.54 -5.71 10.12
CA PHE A 34 -9.16 -7.11 9.90
C PHE A 34 -9.60 -7.64 8.52
N ASP A 35 -10.21 -6.79 7.70
CA ASP A 35 -10.71 -7.07 6.35
C ASP A 35 -10.12 -6.08 5.31
N PRO A 36 -8.78 -5.96 5.23
CA PRO A 36 -8.18 -5.12 4.20
C PRO A 36 -8.62 -5.56 2.80
N SER A 37 -8.92 -4.60 1.94
CA SER A 37 -9.39 -4.84 0.58
C SER A 37 -8.26 -4.61 -0.44
N PRO A 38 -8.11 -5.45 -1.48
CA PRO A 38 -7.14 -5.20 -2.55
C PRO A 38 -7.38 -3.84 -3.21
N ALA A 39 -6.30 -3.15 -3.56
CA ALA A 39 -6.33 -1.84 -4.20
C ALA A 39 -5.17 -1.66 -5.18
N VAL A 40 -5.36 -0.71 -6.10
CA VAL A 40 -4.33 -0.22 -7.01
C VAL A 40 -4.13 1.26 -6.71
N PHE A 41 -2.87 1.68 -6.66
CA PHE A 41 -2.45 3.05 -6.41
C PHE A 41 -1.63 3.54 -7.59
N GLU A 42 -2.04 4.63 -8.23
CA GLU A 42 -1.39 5.23 -9.40
C GLU A 42 -0.65 6.52 -9.05
N THR A 43 -0.96 7.12 -7.89
CA THR A 43 -0.32 8.36 -7.43
C THR A 43 0.21 8.24 -5.99
N VAL A 44 1.20 9.07 -5.66
CA VAL A 44 1.75 9.15 -4.31
C VAL A 44 0.68 9.56 -3.28
N ASP A 45 -0.25 10.43 -3.68
CA ASP A 45 -1.33 10.90 -2.80
C ASP A 45 -2.32 9.79 -2.45
N GLU A 46 -2.54 8.82 -3.35
CA GLU A 46 -3.38 7.65 -3.08
C GLU A 46 -2.76 6.71 -2.04
N LEU A 47 -1.42 6.69 -1.92
CA LEU A 47 -0.73 5.85 -0.94
C LEU A 47 -1.07 6.22 0.52
N LYS A 48 -1.70 7.37 0.79
CA LYS A 48 -2.22 7.70 2.13
C LYS A 48 -3.22 6.66 2.66
N ASP A 49 -3.89 5.93 1.76
CA ASP A 49 -4.88 4.91 2.08
C ASP A 49 -4.29 3.49 2.10
N PHE A 50 -2.98 3.36 1.85
CA PHE A 50 -2.27 2.09 1.89
C PHE A 50 -2.18 1.56 3.33
N VAL A 51 -2.48 0.29 3.51
CA VAL A 51 -2.32 -0.42 4.78
C VAL A 51 -1.56 -1.72 4.59
N TYR A 52 -0.77 -2.12 5.58
CA TYR A 52 -0.16 -3.45 5.61
C TYR A 52 -0.06 -4.01 7.03
N ASN A 53 -0.82 -5.08 7.29
CA ASN A 53 -0.91 -5.71 8.59
C ASN A 53 -1.06 -7.23 8.46
N GLY A 54 -1.20 -7.94 9.59
CA GLY A 54 -1.30 -9.41 9.61
C GLY A 54 -2.57 -10.00 8.96
N PHE A 55 -3.52 -9.16 8.54
CA PHE A 55 -4.74 -9.58 7.82
C PHE A 55 -4.63 -9.38 6.31
N CYS A 56 -3.55 -8.76 5.83
CA CYS A 56 -3.27 -8.63 4.41
C CYS A 56 -2.80 -9.99 3.85
N GLY A 57 -3.35 -10.38 2.70
CA GLY A 57 -2.90 -11.58 2.00
C GLY A 57 -1.46 -11.46 1.48
N ALA A 58 -0.84 -12.60 1.20
CA ALA A 58 0.47 -12.63 0.55
C ALA A 58 0.36 -12.12 -0.89
N ASN A 59 1.22 -11.16 -1.24
CA ASN A 59 1.36 -10.54 -2.56
C ASN A 59 2.81 -10.58 -3.02
#